data_AF-A0ABD2K7I7-F1
#
_entry.id   AF-A0ABD2K7I7-F1
#
_cell.length_a   1.000
_cell.length_b   1.000
_cell.length_c   1.000
_cell.angle_alpha   90.00
_cell.angle_beta   90.00
_cell.angle_gamma   90.00
#
_symmetry.space_group_name_H-M   'P 1'
#
loop_
_entity.id
_entity.type
_entity.pdbx_description
1 polymer ?
#
loop_
_entity_poly.entity_id
_entity_poly.type
_entity_poly.pdbx_seq_one_letter_code
_entity_poly.pdbx_strand_id
1 'polypeptide(L)'
;MPKIIPIFGILLLLQILSGDVRSCEVLAKIKAETTNAFIFELSMPDAFKEQIEFNGPGQKEILIKAQDCATKPWKLLTMIRDEAGNLTVVEEAYTKLDGIGEVTIQIGDELQPQLKQRVGVACAEATLNLCL
;
A
#
# COMPACT_ATOMS: atom_id res chain seq x y z
N MET A 1 -22.57 53.75 26.54
CA MET A 1 -23.16 52.79 25.58
C MET A 1 -22.01 52.01 24.93
N PRO A 2 -21.77 50.73 25.27
CA PRO A 2 -20.68 49.98 24.67
C PRO A 2 -21.12 49.40 23.32
N LYS A 3 -20.31 49.63 22.27
CA LYS A 3 -20.49 49.04 20.94
C LYS A 3 -19.99 47.59 20.99
N ILE A 4 -20.93 46.65 20.92
CA ILE A 4 -20.65 45.22 20.79
C ILE A 4 -20.15 44.99 19.36
N ILE A 5 -18.87 44.68 19.23
CA ILE A 5 -18.24 44.28 17.97
C ILE A 5 -18.68 42.84 17.67
N PRO A 6 -19.18 42.51 16.47
CA PRO A 6 -19.66 41.17 16.17
C PRO A 6 -18.46 40.25 15.94
N ILE A 7 -18.01 39.58 17.00
CA ILE A 7 -16.94 38.56 16.98
C ILE A 7 -17.38 37.29 16.20
N PHE A 8 -18.67 37.17 15.88
CA PHE A 8 -19.25 36.01 15.19
C PHE A 8 -18.77 35.81 13.74
N GLY A 9 -18.25 36.84 13.07
CA GLY A 9 -17.79 36.74 11.69
C GLY A 9 -16.41 36.10 11.52
N ILE A 10 -15.56 36.13 12.56
CA ILE A 10 -14.17 35.67 12.47
C ILE A 10 -14.05 34.16 12.74
N LEU A 11 -15.01 33.57 13.46
CA LEU A 11 -14.97 32.14 13.79
C LEU A 11 -15.34 31.23 12.60
N LEU A 12 -16.07 31.75 11.59
CA LEU A 12 -16.55 30.94 10.46
C LEU A 12 -15.49 30.74 9.35
N LEU A 13 -14.45 31.58 9.31
CA LEU A 13 -13.40 31.53 8.27
C LEU A 13 -12.30 30.49 8.56
N LEU A 14 -12.20 29.96 9.79
CA LEU A 14 -11.18 28.98 10.16
C LEU A 14 -11.53 27.52 9.81
N GLN A 15 -12.75 27.23 9.34
CA GLN A 15 -13.18 25.86 9.01
C GLN A 15 -12.79 25.42 7.57
N ILE A 16 -12.24 26.32 6.75
CA ILE A 16 -12.00 26.06 5.31
C ILE A 16 -10.54 25.65 5.01
N LEU A 17 -9.66 25.59 6.01
CA LEU A 17 -8.23 25.30 5.82
C LEU A 17 -7.79 23.88 6.19
N SER A 18 -8.66 23.05 6.76
CA SER A 18 -8.37 21.63 7.03
C SER A 18 -8.81 20.72 5.89
N GLY A 19 -8.47 21.11 4.65
CA GLY A 19 -8.38 20.17 3.56
C GLY A 19 -7.09 19.40 3.71
N ASP A 20 -7.01 18.49 4.69
CA ASP A 20 -5.93 17.50 4.74
C ASP A 20 -6.10 16.66 3.48
N VAL A 21 -5.38 17.02 2.42
CA VAL A 21 -5.08 16.10 1.34
C VAL A 21 -4.22 15.03 2.00
N ARG A 22 -4.86 13.99 2.54
CA ARG A 22 -4.20 12.90 3.27
C ARG A 22 -3.44 12.03 2.28
N SER A 23 -2.36 12.59 1.74
CA SER A 23 -1.45 11.83 0.90
C SER A 23 -0.84 10.72 1.75
N CYS A 24 -1.05 9.49 1.34
CA CYS A 24 -0.33 8.35 1.89
C CYS A 24 1.05 8.28 1.25
N GLU A 25 2.04 7.93 2.06
CA GLU A 25 3.41 7.68 1.63
C GLU A 25 3.91 6.40 2.31
N VAL A 26 3.90 5.30 1.57
CA VAL A 26 4.21 3.98 2.11
C VAL A 26 5.41 3.39 1.38
N LEU A 27 6.46 3.06 2.13
CA LEU A 27 7.58 2.26 1.64
C LEU A 27 7.26 0.78 1.81
N ALA A 28 6.96 0.09 0.71
CA ALA A 28 6.74 -1.35 0.69
C ALA A 28 8.07 -2.09 0.49
N LYS A 29 8.54 -2.77 1.54
CA LYS A 29 9.72 -3.65 1.53
C LYS A 29 9.28 -5.06 1.18
N ILE A 30 9.59 -5.50 -0.04
CA ILE A 30 9.25 -6.83 -0.55
C ILE A 30 10.43 -7.76 -0.30
N LYS A 31 10.25 -8.74 0.59
CA LYS A 31 11.28 -9.70 1.00
C LYS A 31 10.95 -11.08 0.43
N ALA A 32 11.78 -11.54 -0.50
CA ALA A 32 11.76 -12.91 -1.01
C ALA A 32 12.58 -13.82 -0.09
N GLU A 33 11.94 -14.83 0.47
CA GLU A 33 12.55 -15.91 1.26
C GLU A 33 12.34 -17.26 0.56
N THR A 34 12.56 -17.28 -0.74
CA THR A 34 12.45 -18.48 -1.58
C THR A 34 13.56 -18.50 -2.62
N THR A 35 13.97 -19.70 -3.03
CA THR A 35 14.88 -19.89 -4.16
C THR A 35 14.16 -19.90 -5.51
N ASN A 36 12.82 -19.97 -5.51
CA ASN A 36 12.03 -19.97 -6.73
C ASN A 36 12.02 -18.59 -7.37
N ALA A 37 12.17 -18.54 -8.70
CA ALA A 37 12.00 -17.30 -9.44
C ALA A 37 10.52 -16.95 -9.55
N PHE A 38 10.18 -15.69 -9.29
CA PHE A 38 8.81 -15.20 -9.40
C PHE A 38 8.79 -13.70 -9.68
N ILE A 39 7.64 -13.22 -10.11
CA ILE A 39 7.36 -11.80 -10.31
C ILE A 39 6.33 -11.40 -9.27
N PHE A 40 6.61 -10.31 -8.55
CA PHE A 40 5.65 -9.68 -7.67
C PHE A 40 5.10 -8.42 -8.35
N GLU A 41 3.79 -8.27 -8.36
CA GLU A 41 3.11 -7.04 -8.76
C GLU A 41 2.33 -6.47 -7.59
N LEU A 42 2.49 -5.16 -7.37
CA LEU A 42 1.75 -4.39 -6.40
C LEU A 42 1.04 -3.26 -7.14
N SER A 43 -0.29 -3.22 -7.06
CA SER A 43 -1.08 -2.22 -7.77
C SER A 43 -2.25 -1.70 -6.96
N MET A 44 -2.71 -0.50 -7.27
CA MET A 44 -3.96 0.07 -6.78
C MET A 44 -4.68 0.72 -7.97
N PRO A 45 -5.96 0.39 -8.22
CA PRO A 45 -6.65 0.84 -9.43
C PRO A 45 -6.66 2.37 -9.55
N ASP A 46 -6.27 2.86 -10.73
CA ASP A 46 -6.17 4.29 -11.07
C ASP A 46 -5.17 5.11 -10.22
N ALA A 47 -4.26 4.45 -9.49
CA ALA A 47 -3.28 5.14 -8.64
C ALA A 47 -1.83 4.71 -8.93
N PHE A 48 -1.52 3.43 -8.86
CA PHE A 48 -0.17 2.93 -9.14
C PHE A 48 -0.18 1.46 -9.59
N LYS A 49 0.89 1.06 -10.27
CA LYS A 49 1.18 -0.33 -10.60
C LYS A 49 2.69 -0.51 -10.72
N GLU A 50 3.24 -1.36 -9.87
CA GLU A 50 4.67 -1.63 -9.79
C GLU A 50 4.91 -3.14 -9.86
N GLN A 51 5.93 -3.55 -10.61
CA GLN A 51 6.24 -4.95 -10.85
C GLN A 51 7.74 -5.19 -10.69
N ILE A 52 8.10 -6.22 -9.93
CA ILE A 52 9.48 -6.57 -9.65
C ILE A 52 9.69 -8.08 -9.79
N GLU A 53 10.81 -8.44 -10.40
CA GLU A 53 11.19 -9.85 -10.60
C GLU A 53 12.23 -10.29 -9.58
N PHE A 54 12.05 -11.45 -8.98
CA PHE A 54 13.00 -12.10 -8.08
C PHE A 54 13.51 -13.38 -8.72
N ASN A 55 14.83 -13.55 -8.70
CA ASN A 55 15.50 -14.76 -9.19
C ASN A 55 16.05 -15.60 -8.02
N GLY A 56 15.49 -15.41 -6.82
CA GLY A 56 15.95 -16.02 -5.57
C GLY A 56 15.76 -15.08 -4.37
N PRO A 57 16.36 -15.41 -3.20
CA PRO A 57 16.18 -14.66 -1.98
C PRO A 57 16.72 -13.23 -2.10
N GLY A 58 16.03 -12.27 -1.51
CA GLY A 58 16.44 -10.88 -1.55
C GLY A 58 15.37 -9.91 -1.07
N GLN A 59 15.70 -8.62 -1.08
CA GLN A 59 14.77 -7.56 -0.73
C GLN A 59 14.76 -6.49 -1.82
N LYS A 60 13.57 -5.97 -2.13
CA LYS A 60 13.36 -4.82 -3.01
C LYS A 60 12.38 -3.88 -2.35
N GLU A 61 12.41 -2.62 -2.74
CA GLU A 61 11.59 -1.57 -2.13
C GLU A 61 10.78 -0.84 -3.21
N ILE A 62 9.54 -0.53 -2.88
CA ILE A 62 8.62 0.23 -3.73
C ILE A 62 8.10 1.38 -2.88
N LEU A 63 8.34 2.62 -3.32
CA LEU A 63 7.79 3.80 -2.66
C LEU A 63 6.45 4.17 -3.32
N ILE A 64 5.40 4.12 -2.52
CA ILE A 64 4.03 4.39 -2.95
C ILE A 64 3.63 5.76 -2.43
N LYS A 65 3.24 6.66 -3.35
CA LYS A 65 2.66 7.96 -3.02
C LYS A 65 1.32 8.08 -3.72
N ALA A 66 0.24 8.20 -2.96
CA ALA A 66 -1.09 8.43 -3.52
C ALA A 66 -1.87 9.42 -2.65
N GLN A 67 -2.91 10.01 -3.23
CA GLN A 67 -3.72 11.01 -2.52
C GLN A 67 -4.59 10.38 -1.43
N ASP A 68 -4.95 9.11 -1.57
CA ASP A 68 -5.69 8.32 -0.59
C ASP A 68 -5.43 6.82 -0.86
N CYS A 69 -4.76 6.13 0.06
CA CYS A 69 -4.42 4.71 -0.11
C CYS A 69 -5.50 3.75 0.42
N ALA A 70 -6.45 4.23 1.23
CA ALA A 70 -7.52 3.42 1.81
C ALA A 70 -8.75 3.33 0.91
N THR A 71 -8.94 4.27 -0.03
CA THR A 71 -10.12 4.29 -0.91
C THR A 71 -10.31 3.03 -1.74
N LYS A 72 -9.21 2.41 -2.20
CA LYS A 72 -9.23 1.24 -3.06
C LYS A 72 -8.30 0.15 -2.53
N PRO A 73 -8.63 -1.13 -2.77
CA PRO A 73 -7.76 -2.21 -2.35
C PRO A 73 -6.49 -2.21 -3.19
N TRP A 74 -5.38 -2.39 -2.51
CA TRP A 74 -4.10 -2.74 -3.08
C TRP A 74 -4.16 -4.21 -3.47
N LYS A 75 -3.81 -4.51 -4.71
CA LYS A 75 -3.72 -5.83 -5.27
C LYS A 75 -2.27 -6.29 -5.24
N LEU A 76 -2.03 -7.43 -4.62
CA LEU A 76 -0.74 -8.10 -4.53
C LEU A 76 -0.83 -9.37 -5.37
N LEU A 77 -0.01 -9.47 -6.41
CA LEU A 77 0.08 -10.68 -7.24
C LEU A 77 1.48 -11.27 -7.14
N THR A 78 1.54 -12.60 -7.10
CA THR A 78 2.74 -13.33 -7.51
C THR A 78 2.46 -14.08 -8.79
N MET A 79 3.43 -14.03 -9.70
CA MET A 79 3.34 -14.66 -11.01
C MET A 79 4.61 -15.47 -11.27
N ILE A 80 4.46 -16.55 -12.03
CA ILE A 80 5.58 -17.32 -12.59
C ILE A 80 5.61 -17.12 -14.10
N ARG A 81 6.82 -17.14 -14.65
CA ARG A 81 7.05 -17.15 -16.09
C ARG A 81 7.30 -18.58 -16.55
N ASP A 82 6.50 -19.07 -17.48
CA ASP A 82 6.71 -20.39 -18.09
C ASP A 82 7.88 -20.36 -19.09
N GLU A 83 8.27 -21.53 -19.61
CA GLU A 83 9.35 -21.66 -20.60
C GLU A 83 9.06 -20.94 -21.92
N ALA A 84 7.78 -20.73 -22.25
CA ALA A 84 7.34 -19.99 -23.42
C ALA A 84 7.29 -18.45 -23.18
N GLY A 85 7.57 -18.01 -21.95
CA GLY A 85 7.58 -16.61 -21.54
C GLY A 85 6.23 -16.07 -21.05
N ASN A 86 5.18 -16.89 -20.98
CA ASN A 86 3.86 -16.47 -20.49
C ASN A 86 3.85 -16.34 -18.97
N LEU A 87 3.09 -15.35 -18.49
CA LEU A 87 2.90 -15.10 -17.06
C LEU A 87 1.65 -15.80 -16.56
N THR A 88 1.79 -16.61 -15.52
CA THR A 88 0.69 -17.25 -14.82
C THR A 88 0.62 -16.71 -13.40
N VAL A 89 -0.55 -16.21 -12.99
CA VAL A 89 -0.80 -15.81 -11.60
C VAL A 89 -0.82 -17.05 -10.72
N VAL A 90 0.00 -17.05 -9.67
CA VAL A 90 0.06 -18.12 -8.67
C VAL A 90 -0.81 -17.74 -7.48
N GLU A 91 -0.59 -16.56 -6.92
CA GLU A 91 -1.39 -16.04 -5.80
C GLU A 91 -1.86 -14.62 -6.06
N GLU A 92 -3.02 -14.32 -5.50
CA GLU A 92 -3.68 -13.02 -5.56
C GLU A 92 -4.24 -12.65 -4.19
N ALA A 93 -3.81 -11.50 -3.68
CA ALA A 93 -4.24 -11.00 -2.39
C ALA A 93 -4.62 -9.52 -2.46
N TYR A 94 -5.43 -9.10 -1.50
CA TYR A 94 -5.95 -7.74 -1.42
C TYR A 94 -5.78 -7.19 -0.02
N THR A 95 -5.40 -5.91 0.07
CA THR A 95 -5.35 -5.19 1.35
C THR A 95 -5.68 -3.72 1.15
N LYS A 96 -6.21 -3.06 2.18
CA LYS A 96 -6.35 -1.60 2.22
C LYS A 96 -5.41 -1.08 3.30
N LEU A 97 -4.35 -0.42 2.86
CA LEU A 97 -3.34 0.19 3.72
C LEU A 97 -3.46 1.71 3.65
N ASP A 98 -3.27 2.40 4.77
CA ASP A 98 -3.29 3.86 4.81
C ASP A 98 -2.31 4.42 5.83
N GLY A 99 -1.83 5.63 5.58
CA GLY A 99 -0.88 6.33 6.43
C GLY A 99 0.46 6.63 5.78
N ILE A 100 1.42 7.01 6.63
CA ILE A 100 2.77 7.38 6.23
C ILE A 100 3.74 6.51 7.01
N GLY A 101 4.51 5.68 6.30
CA GLY A 101 5.48 4.80 6.94
C GLY A 101 5.89 3.62 6.07
N GLU A 102 6.03 2.46 6.70
CA GLU A 102 6.63 1.28 6.07
C GLU A 102 5.77 0.04 6.25
N VAL A 103 5.80 -0.82 5.24
CA VAL A 103 5.21 -2.16 5.28
C VAL A 103 6.20 -3.19 4.76
N THR A 104 6.32 -4.33 5.43
CA THR A 104 7.12 -5.46 4.96
C THR A 104 6.21 -6.57 4.46
N ILE A 105 6.34 -6.91 3.17
CA ILE A 105 5.65 -8.01 2.51
C ILE A 105 6.68 -9.12 2.29
N GLN A 106 6.48 -10.25 2.96
CA GLN A 106 7.30 -11.44 2.82
C GLN A 106 6.65 -12.43 1.85
N ILE A 107 7.46 -13.03 0.98
CA ILE A 107 7.07 -14.07 0.02
C ILE A 107 7.93 -15.31 0.28
N GLY A 108 7.30 -16.41 0.68
CA GLY A 108 7.96 -17.71 0.90
C GLY A 108 7.83 -18.65 -0.30
N ASP A 109 8.14 -19.92 -0.10
CA ASP A 109 8.14 -20.94 -1.17
C ASP A 109 6.75 -21.19 -1.78
N GLU A 110 5.68 -20.94 -1.04
CA GLU A 110 4.29 -21.02 -1.53
C GLU A 110 3.91 -19.81 -2.43
N LEU A 111 4.82 -18.84 -2.60
CA LEU A 111 4.60 -17.60 -3.34
C LEU A 111 3.40 -16.77 -2.82
N GLN A 112 2.94 -17.06 -1.60
CA GLN A 112 1.87 -16.31 -0.96
C GLN A 112 2.42 -15.05 -0.28
N PRO A 113 1.88 -13.86 -0.56
CA PRO A 113 2.24 -12.64 0.16
C PRO A 113 1.77 -12.69 1.60
N GLN A 114 2.66 -12.31 2.51
CA GLN A 114 2.37 -12.15 3.93
C GLN A 114 2.86 -10.80 4.41
N LEU A 115 1.99 -9.99 5.01
CA LEU A 115 2.40 -8.76 5.68
C LEU A 115 3.01 -9.14 7.04
N LYS A 116 4.26 -8.78 7.29
CA LYS A 116 4.97 -9.15 8.53
C LYS A 116 5.12 -8.00 9.51
N GLN A 117 5.25 -6.80 8.99
CA GLN A 117 5.48 -5.61 9.80
C GLN A 117 4.83 -4.40 9.15
N ARG A 118 4.25 -3.55 10.00
CA ARG A 118 3.71 -2.24 9.64
C ARG A 118 4.19 -1.22 10.65
N VAL A 119 4.72 -0.10 10.19
CA VAL A 119 5.13 1.03 11.03
C VAL A 119 4.51 2.29 10.42
N GLY A 120 3.67 3.00 11.17
CA GLY A 120 2.99 4.20 10.66
C GLY A 120 1.90 3.93 9.61
N VAL A 121 1.65 2.67 9.29
CA VAL A 121 0.64 2.23 8.30
C VAL A 121 -0.46 1.42 8.98
N ALA A 122 -1.68 1.93 8.91
CA ALA A 122 -2.88 1.24 9.32
C ALA A 122 -3.31 0.25 8.23
N CYS A 123 -3.91 -0.87 8.63
CA CYS A 123 -4.64 -1.72 7.71
C CYS A 123 -6.12 -1.72 8.09
N ALA A 124 -6.97 -1.41 7.12
CA ALA A 124 -8.41 -1.38 7.29
C ALA A 124 -9.06 -2.74 6.98
N GLU A 125 -8.64 -3.38 5.89
CA GLU A 125 -9.21 -4.63 5.38
C GLU A 125 -8.13 -5.44 4.66
N ALA A 126 -8.19 -6.77 4.72
CA ALA A 126 -7.40 -7.62 3.84
C ALA A 126 -7.92 -9.04 3.69
N THR A 127 -7.48 -9.70 2.62
CA THR A 127 -7.60 -11.15 2.42
C THR A 127 -6.38 -11.88 2.97
N LEU A 128 -6.44 -13.22 3.02
CA LEU A 128 -5.32 -14.09 3.41
C LEU A 128 -4.67 -13.75 4.76
N ASN A 129 -5.43 -13.16 5.70
CA ASN A 129 -4.94 -12.75 7.01
C ASN A 129 -3.75 -11.76 6.96
N LEU A 130 -3.59 -11.03 5.85
CA LEU A 130 -2.50 -10.06 5.65
C LEU A 130 -2.44 -8.95 6.72
N CYS A 131 -3.47 -8.75 7.52
CA CYS A 131 -3.50 -7.66 8.50
C CYS A 131 -3.48 -8.08 9.96
N LEU A 132 -3.32 -9.39 10.20
CA LEU A 132 -3.16 -9.96 11.53
C LEU A 132 -1.74 -9.77 12.09
#